data_AF-A0A547L6N6-F1
#
_entry.id   AF-A0A547L6N6-F1
#
_cell.length_a   1.000
_cell.length_b   1.000
_cell.length_c   1.000
_cell.angle_alpha   90.00
_cell.angle_beta   90.00
_cell.angle_gamma   90.00
#
_symmetry.space_group_name_H-M   'P 1'
#
loop_
_entity.id
_entity.type
_entity.pdbx_description
1 polymer ?
#
loop_
_entity_poly.entity_id
_entity_poly.type
_entity_poly.pdbx_seq_one_letter_code
_entity_poly.pdbx_strand_id
1 'polypeptide(L)'
;MKNLRISSVCTVVFAASMISMSSSLVQAAECDFKKPIGVCTGTIKVGKTVGSKKSFTTTLYVKSSAGACSKVEYFVDSTPYQTVLNNSNSDTESVFGTKPTIKSDVEVEKCTAYAIKGKDVVGEETSTSGQQSFAGHWTGSLRWMIVSSPATVDIAVQGSSARGTWVDGKSHVTTNFSTTIRRNRLSFSFTDQSGAPSQGVIVFQSNNAATFKVSGSGIEFVGKLRKE
;
A
#
# COMPACT_ATOMS: atom_id res chain seq x y z
N MET A 1 -23.32 40.09 75.34
CA MET A 1 -21.90 39.74 75.09
C MET A 1 -21.87 38.37 74.43
N LYS A 2 -21.22 38.28 73.25
CA LYS A 2 -20.56 37.12 72.61
C LYS A 2 -21.36 35.80 72.44
N ASN A 3 -21.39 35.10 71.33
CA ASN A 3 -21.07 35.28 69.90
C ASN A 3 -21.56 33.96 69.26
N LEU A 4 -22.50 34.05 68.32
CA LEU A 4 -23.05 32.92 67.56
C LEU A 4 -22.12 32.65 66.35
N ARG A 5 -21.51 31.46 66.24
CA ARG A 5 -20.75 30.98 65.07
C ARG A 5 -21.65 29.99 64.31
N ILE A 6 -22.13 30.31 63.09
CA ILE A 6 -21.50 30.30 61.76
C ILE A 6 -21.23 28.89 61.20
N SER A 7 -21.98 28.61 60.12
CA SER A 7 -21.71 27.80 58.91
C SER A 7 -21.35 26.33 59.01
N SER A 8 -22.11 25.50 58.29
CA SER A 8 -21.59 24.97 57.02
C SER A 8 -22.73 24.40 56.16
N VAL A 9 -23.11 25.13 55.11
CA VAL A 9 -23.94 24.62 54.00
C VAL A 9 -22.96 24.17 52.93
N CYS A 10 -22.88 22.85 52.71
CA CYS A 10 -22.04 22.25 51.69
C CYS A 10 -22.87 22.07 50.41
N THR A 11 -22.89 23.09 49.55
CA THR A 11 -23.49 23.02 48.22
C THR A 11 -22.50 22.32 47.27
N VAL A 12 -22.85 21.11 46.84
CA VAL A 12 -22.08 20.36 45.83
C VAL A 12 -22.49 20.85 44.44
N VAL A 13 -21.58 21.53 43.74
CA VAL A 13 -21.68 21.84 42.31
C VAL A 13 -20.42 21.30 41.64
N PHE A 14 -20.53 20.22 40.87
CA PHE A 14 -19.54 19.80 39.86
C PHE A 14 -20.31 19.05 38.76
N ALA A 15 -20.63 19.74 37.66
CA ALA A 15 -19.87 19.82 36.41
C ALA A 15 -20.14 18.61 35.49
N ALA A 16 -21.17 18.76 34.65
CA ALA A 16 -21.44 17.86 33.53
C ALA A 16 -20.36 18.05 32.46
N SER A 17 -19.43 17.10 32.36
CA SER A 17 -18.42 17.03 31.31
C SER A 17 -19.07 16.55 30.01
N MET A 18 -19.50 17.47 29.15
CA MET A 18 -19.87 17.14 27.77
C MET A 18 -18.61 16.79 26.97
N ILE A 19 -18.44 15.50 26.67
CA ILE A 19 -17.41 15.01 25.77
C ILE A 19 -17.84 15.38 24.34
N SER A 20 -17.24 16.43 23.81
CA SER A 20 -17.32 16.80 22.39
C SER A 20 -16.72 15.69 21.55
N MET A 21 -17.55 14.80 21.00
CA MET A 21 -17.12 13.85 19.98
C MET A 21 -16.69 14.63 18.74
N SER A 22 -15.37 14.76 18.53
CA SER A 22 -14.81 15.25 17.28
C SER A 22 -15.09 14.24 16.19
N SER A 23 -16.21 14.41 15.49
CA SER A 23 -16.50 13.73 14.23
C SER A 23 -15.44 14.15 13.22
N SER A 24 -14.38 13.36 13.07
CA SER A 24 -13.44 13.51 11.97
C SER A 24 -14.21 13.32 10.67
N LEU A 25 -14.54 14.43 10.02
CA LEU A 25 -15.03 14.47 8.64
C LEU A 25 -13.93 13.89 7.76
N VAL A 26 -14.03 12.59 7.47
CA VAL A 26 -13.31 11.97 6.36
C VAL A 26 -13.90 12.60 5.11
N GLN A 27 -13.33 13.72 4.65
CA GLN A 27 -13.62 14.26 3.33
C GLN A 27 -13.17 13.20 2.34
N ALA A 28 -14.13 12.55 1.68
CA ALA A 28 -13.86 11.62 0.61
C ALA A 28 -13.15 12.39 -0.51
N ALA A 29 -11.86 12.11 -0.68
CA ALA A 29 -10.99 12.71 -1.66
C ALA A 29 -11.55 12.53 -3.09
N GLU A 30 -12.11 13.55 -3.74
CA GLU A 30 -12.80 13.32 -5.02
C GLU A 30 -11.80 12.98 -6.15
N CYS A 31 -12.01 11.91 -6.92
CA CYS A 31 -11.10 11.56 -8.02
C CYS A 31 -11.24 12.50 -9.23
N ASP A 32 -10.13 12.87 -9.86
CA ASP A 32 -10.09 13.61 -11.12
C ASP A 32 -9.73 12.69 -12.29
N PHE A 33 -10.76 12.02 -12.83
CA PHE A 33 -10.60 11.10 -13.97
C PHE A 33 -10.26 11.80 -15.30
N LYS A 34 -10.13 13.13 -15.32
CA LYS A 34 -9.62 13.88 -16.47
C LYS A 34 -8.10 14.01 -16.46
N LYS A 35 -7.46 13.75 -15.32
CA LYS A 35 -6.02 13.90 -15.12
C LYS A 35 -5.39 12.54 -14.77
N PRO A 36 -5.00 11.74 -15.79
CA PRO A 36 -4.21 10.53 -15.53
C PRO A 36 -2.88 10.94 -14.91
N ILE A 37 -2.39 10.14 -13.97
CA ILE A 37 -1.10 10.37 -13.27
C ILE A 37 -0.16 9.16 -13.37
N GLY A 38 -0.57 8.11 -14.09
CA GLY A 38 0.26 6.95 -14.35
C GLY A 38 -0.52 5.67 -14.64
N VAL A 39 0.23 4.57 -14.73
CA VAL A 39 -0.28 3.23 -15.02
C VAL A 39 -0.30 2.39 -13.74
N CYS A 40 -1.39 1.65 -13.51
CA CYS A 40 -1.54 0.70 -12.41
C CYS A 40 -1.54 -0.76 -12.92
N THR A 41 -1.67 -1.72 -12.01
CA THR A 41 -1.92 -3.13 -12.37
C THR A 41 -3.31 -3.49 -11.87
N GLY A 42 -4.18 -3.90 -12.81
CA GLY A 42 -5.49 -4.47 -12.50
C GLY A 42 -5.35 -5.97 -12.23
N THR A 43 -6.19 -6.51 -11.35
CA THR A 43 -6.33 -7.95 -11.10
C THR A 43 -7.80 -8.25 -10.94
N ILE A 44 -8.29 -9.26 -11.65
CA ILE A 44 -9.68 -9.68 -11.58
C ILE A 44 -9.73 -11.09 -11.06
N LYS A 45 -10.54 -11.31 -10.02
CA LYS A 45 -10.86 -12.66 -9.54
C LYS A 45 -12.29 -12.99 -9.91
N VAL A 46 -12.47 -14.11 -10.58
CA VAL A 46 -13.78 -14.68 -10.86
C VAL A 46 -14.32 -15.30 -9.58
N GLY A 47 -15.46 -14.80 -9.12
CA GLY A 47 -16.16 -15.23 -7.92
C GLY A 47 -17.19 -16.32 -8.23
N LYS A 48 -18.28 -16.31 -7.45
CA LYS A 48 -19.37 -17.28 -7.62
C LYS A 48 -20.13 -16.97 -8.91
N THR A 49 -20.36 -18.00 -9.73
CA THR A 49 -21.32 -17.97 -10.83
C THR A 49 -22.63 -18.59 -10.36
N VAL A 50 -23.73 -17.89 -10.58
CA VAL A 50 -25.10 -18.35 -10.30
C VAL A 50 -25.93 -18.32 -11.58
N GLY A 51 -27.00 -19.10 -11.64
CA GLY A 51 -27.89 -19.17 -12.79
C GLY A 51 -28.07 -20.60 -13.33
N SER A 52 -28.94 -20.73 -14.33
CA SER A 52 -29.22 -22.03 -14.97
C SER A 52 -29.54 -21.81 -16.44
N LYS A 53 -29.09 -22.74 -17.30
CA LYS A 53 -29.31 -22.85 -18.76
C LYS A 53 -29.60 -21.53 -19.50
N LYS A 54 -28.58 -21.02 -20.21
CA LYS A 54 -28.54 -19.80 -21.06
C LYS A 54 -28.51 -18.45 -20.32
N SER A 55 -28.58 -18.43 -18.99
CA SER A 55 -28.35 -17.21 -18.21
C SER A 55 -27.50 -17.53 -16.99
N PHE A 56 -26.31 -16.95 -16.95
CA PHE A 56 -25.36 -17.02 -15.86
C PHE A 56 -24.99 -15.61 -15.43
N THR A 57 -24.88 -15.40 -14.12
CA THR A 57 -24.35 -14.19 -13.51
C THR A 57 -23.10 -14.56 -12.76
N THR A 58 -21.99 -13.93 -13.09
CA THR A 58 -20.72 -14.14 -12.42
C THR A 58 -20.30 -12.88 -11.69
N THR A 59 -20.01 -13.01 -10.40
CA THR A 59 -19.41 -11.93 -9.63
C THR A 59 -17.91 -11.83 -9.95
N LEU A 60 -17.43 -10.64 -10.29
CA LEU A 60 -16.02 -10.35 -10.49
C LEU A 60 -15.52 -9.44 -9.37
N TYR A 61 -14.39 -9.79 -8.76
CA TYR A 61 -13.71 -8.92 -7.80
C TYR A 61 -12.57 -8.21 -8.53
N VAL A 62 -12.76 -6.93 -8.80
CA VAL A 62 -11.79 -6.08 -9.48
C VAL A 62 -10.93 -5.40 -8.43
N LYS A 63 -9.60 -5.50 -8.60
CA LYS A 63 -8.63 -4.86 -7.70
C LYS A 63 -7.58 -4.12 -8.52
N SER A 64 -7.21 -2.94 -8.04
CA SER A 64 -6.12 -2.14 -8.59
C SER A 64 -4.96 -2.08 -7.61
N SER A 65 -3.75 -1.95 -8.15
CA SER A 65 -2.56 -1.64 -7.35
C SER A 65 -2.50 -0.16 -6.94
N ALA A 66 -3.30 0.72 -7.54
CA ALA A 66 -3.43 2.11 -7.11
C ALA A 66 -4.13 2.16 -5.75
N GLY A 67 -3.69 3.05 -4.85
CA GLY A 67 -4.31 3.18 -3.52
C GLY A 67 -5.74 3.72 -3.56
N ALA A 68 -6.07 4.52 -4.58
CA ALA A 68 -7.39 5.06 -4.90
C ALA A 68 -7.39 5.57 -6.36
N CYS A 69 -8.56 5.97 -6.88
CA CYS A 69 -8.72 6.70 -8.16
C CYS A 69 -8.07 5.99 -9.34
N SER A 70 -8.63 4.86 -9.76
CA SER A 70 -8.15 4.15 -10.95
C SER A 70 -9.27 3.66 -11.83
N LYS A 71 -8.97 3.45 -13.10
CA LYS A 71 -9.84 2.80 -14.07
C LYS A 71 -9.16 1.52 -14.53
N VAL A 72 -9.84 0.38 -14.37
CA VAL A 72 -9.39 -0.92 -14.85
C VAL A 72 -10.24 -1.30 -16.05
N GLU A 73 -9.62 -1.49 -17.20
CA GLU A 73 -10.24 -1.89 -18.47
C GLU A 73 -9.84 -3.35 -18.74
N TYR A 74 -10.83 -4.19 -19.06
CA TYR A 74 -10.66 -5.63 -19.16
C TYR A 74 -11.69 -6.27 -20.09
N PHE A 75 -11.42 -7.48 -20.53
CA PHE A 75 -12.34 -8.29 -21.31
C PHE A 75 -12.91 -9.43 -20.49
N VAL A 76 -14.16 -9.79 -20.77
CA VAL A 76 -14.79 -11.04 -20.33
C VAL A 76 -15.37 -11.72 -21.57
N ASP A 77 -14.85 -12.88 -21.96
CA ASP A 77 -15.23 -13.58 -23.20
C ASP A 77 -15.18 -12.64 -24.42
N SER A 78 -14.06 -11.93 -24.59
CA SER A 78 -13.83 -10.91 -25.62
C SER A 78 -14.77 -9.68 -25.61
N THR A 79 -15.63 -9.54 -24.59
CA THR A 79 -16.49 -8.37 -24.41
C THR A 79 -15.80 -7.35 -23.51
N PRO A 80 -15.65 -6.07 -23.93
CA PRO A 80 -14.96 -5.06 -23.13
C PRO A 80 -15.80 -4.57 -21.95
N TYR A 81 -15.15 -4.43 -20.81
CA TYR A 81 -15.68 -3.88 -19.56
C TYR A 81 -14.69 -2.87 -18.98
N GLN A 82 -15.20 -2.01 -18.10
CA GLN A 82 -14.39 -1.12 -17.30
C GLN A 82 -14.97 -0.98 -15.90
N THR A 83 -14.08 -0.87 -14.91
CA THR A 83 -14.45 -0.54 -13.53
C THR A 83 -13.71 0.71 -13.11
N VAL A 84 -14.45 1.68 -12.57
CA VAL A 84 -13.91 2.93 -12.05
C VAL A 84 -13.88 2.85 -10.53
N LEU A 85 -12.68 2.75 -9.98
CA LEU A 85 -12.43 2.67 -8.55
C LEU A 85 -12.29 4.09 -8.00
N ASN A 86 -13.41 4.65 -7.56
CA ASN A 86 -13.48 5.97 -6.94
C ASN A 86 -13.25 5.85 -5.43
N ASN A 87 -12.16 6.42 -4.92
CA ASN A 87 -11.79 6.35 -3.49
C ASN A 87 -11.60 4.95 -2.91
N SER A 88 -11.47 3.93 -3.76
CA SER A 88 -11.15 2.57 -3.36
C SER A 88 -10.06 2.02 -4.27
N ASN A 89 -9.48 0.90 -3.86
CA ASN A 89 -8.59 0.09 -4.71
C ASN A 89 -9.23 -1.23 -5.13
N SER A 90 -10.51 -1.42 -4.85
CA SER A 90 -11.25 -2.63 -5.21
C SER A 90 -12.74 -2.37 -5.31
N ASP A 91 -13.41 -3.13 -6.17
CA ASP A 91 -14.85 -3.14 -6.30
C ASP A 91 -15.34 -4.53 -6.74
N THR A 92 -16.64 -4.74 -6.68
CA THR A 92 -17.30 -5.99 -7.06
C THR A 92 -18.29 -5.73 -8.18
N GLU A 93 -18.08 -6.38 -9.32
CA GLU A 93 -18.93 -6.27 -10.51
C GLU A 93 -19.73 -7.55 -10.72
N SER A 94 -20.87 -7.44 -11.41
CA SER A 94 -21.64 -8.61 -11.83
C SER A 94 -21.77 -8.62 -13.34
N VAL A 95 -21.32 -9.70 -13.96
CA VAL A 95 -21.34 -9.87 -15.41
C VAL A 95 -22.33 -10.97 -15.78
N PHE A 96 -23.14 -10.71 -16.80
CA PHE A 96 -24.15 -11.63 -17.30
C PHE A 96 -23.69 -12.25 -18.62
N GLY A 97 -23.92 -13.56 -18.77
CA GLY A 97 -23.53 -14.29 -19.98
C GLY A 97 -24.39 -15.54 -20.22
N THR A 98 -24.25 -16.11 -21.42
CA THR A 98 -24.95 -17.35 -21.80
C THR A 98 -24.20 -18.62 -21.39
N LYS A 99 -22.95 -18.46 -20.94
CA LYS A 99 -22.07 -19.51 -20.44
C LYS A 99 -21.48 -19.10 -19.07
N PRO A 100 -21.12 -20.05 -18.21
CA PRO A 100 -20.39 -19.73 -16.98
C PRO A 100 -19.05 -19.09 -17.30
N THR A 101 -18.77 -17.92 -16.72
CA THR A 101 -17.47 -17.25 -16.86
C THR A 101 -16.42 -17.98 -16.05
N ILE A 102 -15.30 -18.34 -16.68
CA ILE A 102 -14.13 -18.93 -16.02
C ILE A 102 -12.95 -17.96 -16.04
N LYS A 103 -11.90 -18.27 -15.26
CA LYS A 103 -10.73 -17.40 -15.11
C LYS A 103 -10.02 -17.09 -16.44
N SER A 104 -9.97 -18.04 -17.36
CA SER A 104 -9.33 -17.85 -18.67
C SER A 104 -10.11 -16.91 -19.60
N ASP A 105 -11.38 -16.65 -19.30
CA ASP A 105 -12.21 -15.75 -20.11
C ASP A 105 -11.97 -14.28 -19.75
N VAL A 106 -11.20 -14.02 -18.69
CA VAL A 106 -10.99 -12.69 -18.15
C VAL A 106 -9.55 -12.24 -18.36
N GLU A 107 -9.39 -11.14 -19.10
CA GLU A 107 -8.10 -10.55 -19.41
C GLU A 107 -8.08 -9.06 -19.06
N VAL A 108 -7.09 -8.62 -18.28
CA VAL A 108 -6.91 -7.20 -17.97
C VAL A 108 -6.12 -6.56 -19.09
N GLU A 109 -6.73 -5.61 -19.79
CA GLU A 109 -6.09 -4.88 -20.89
C GLU A 109 -5.28 -3.69 -20.37
N LYS A 110 -5.91 -2.86 -19.53
CA LYS A 110 -5.31 -1.59 -19.11
C LYS A 110 -5.74 -1.20 -17.71
N CYS A 111 -4.85 -0.52 -16.98
CA CYS A 111 -5.17 0.08 -15.69
C CYS A 111 -4.53 1.46 -15.62
N THR A 112 -5.35 2.50 -15.45
CA THR A 112 -4.90 3.89 -15.39
C THR A 112 -5.18 4.46 -14.01
N ALA A 113 -4.19 5.09 -13.37
CA ALA A 113 -4.35 5.82 -12.12
C ALA A 113 -4.58 7.31 -12.40
N TYR A 114 -5.38 7.95 -11.55
CA TYR A 114 -5.84 9.33 -11.73
C TYR A 114 -5.57 10.18 -10.49
N ALA A 115 -5.49 11.50 -10.69
CA ALA A 115 -5.33 12.46 -9.61
C ALA A 115 -6.56 12.48 -8.69
N ILE A 116 -6.39 13.15 -7.54
CA ILE A 116 -7.46 13.49 -6.60
C ILE A 116 -7.67 15.01 -6.69
N LYS A 117 -8.89 15.48 -6.92
CA LYS A 117 -9.27 16.90 -6.92
C LYS A 117 -8.86 17.55 -5.59
N GLY A 118 -8.29 18.76 -5.68
CA GLY A 118 -7.81 19.49 -4.51
C GLY A 118 -6.52 18.94 -3.88
N LYS A 119 -5.97 17.84 -4.41
CA LYS A 119 -4.57 17.48 -4.24
C LYS A 119 -3.88 17.77 -5.56
N ASP A 120 -3.20 18.91 -5.65
CA ASP A 120 -2.34 19.22 -6.78
C ASP A 120 -1.23 18.17 -6.88
N VAL A 121 -1.49 17.14 -7.68
CA VAL A 121 -0.46 16.27 -8.21
C VAL A 121 0.22 17.09 -9.31
N VAL A 122 1.40 17.63 -8.99
CA VAL A 122 2.37 18.13 -9.97
C VAL A 122 2.56 17.03 -11.02
N GLY A 123 2.23 17.34 -12.27
CA GLY A 123 2.19 16.38 -13.37
C GLY A 123 3.58 15.95 -13.86
N GLU A 124 3.69 14.65 -14.12
CA GLU A 124 4.30 13.97 -15.26
C GLU A 124 5.53 14.60 -15.95
N GLU A 125 6.70 14.07 -15.54
CA GLU A 125 7.92 13.71 -16.30
C GLU A 125 9.18 14.08 -15.49
N THR A 126 10.09 13.12 -15.37
CA THR A 126 11.25 13.09 -14.46
C THR A 126 10.91 12.63 -13.04
N SER A 127 10.93 11.30 -12.88
CA SER A 127 11.07 10.55 -11.65
C SER A 127 12.28 11.00 -10.81
N THR A 128 12.13 12.11 -10.11
CA THR A 128 13.14 12.60 -9.15
C THR A 128 12.52 12.91 -7.80
N SER A 129 11.40 13.63 -7.68
CA SER A 129 10.91 14.06 -6.35
C SER A 129 10.16 12.96 -5.55
N GLY A 130 9.31 12.15 -6.21
CA GLY A 130 8.61 11.03 -5.56
C GLY A 130 9.46 9.79 -5.36
N GLN A 131 10.58 9.68 -6.05
CA GLN A 131 11.58 8.62 -5.88
C GLN A 131 12.68 9.03 -4.90
N GLN A 132 13.00 10.33 -4.79
CA GLN A 132 13.80 10.88 -3.69
C GLN A 132 13.14 10.70 -2.32
N SER A 133 11.81 10.54 -2.24
CA SER A 133 11.16 10.27 -0.95
C SER A 133 11.55 8.91 -0.36
N PHE A 134 12.05 7.97 -1.18
CA PHE A 134 12.60 6.69 -0.74
C PHE A 134 14.05 6.80 -0.26
N ALA A 135 14.76 7.84 -0.70
CA ALA A 135 16.13 8.08 -0.26
C ALA A 135 16.13 8.46 1.23
N GLY A 136 17.06 7.90 1.99
CA GLY A 136 17.22 8.16 3.41
C GLY A 136 17.63 6.92 4.20
N HIS A 137 17.69 7.11 5.51
CA HIS A 137 18.03 6.07 6.46
C HIS A 137 16.77 5.33 6.92
N TRP A 138 16.78 4.01 6.81
CA TRP A 138 15.64 3.17 7.17
C TRP A 138 16.05 2.17 8.24
N THR A 139 15.32 2.10 9.34
CA THR A 139 15.62 1.21 10.47
C THR A 139 14.42 0.34 10.81
N GLY A 140 14.68 -0.86 11.30
CA GLY A 140 13.62 -1.78 11.71
C GLY A 140 14.12 -3.12 12.18
N SER A 141 13.22 -4.11 12.14
CA SER A 141 13.55 -5.48 12.56
C SER A 141 13.00 -6.50 11.59
N LEU A 142 13.89 -7.36 11.12
CA LEU A 142 13.61 -8.54 10.32
C LEU A 142 13.29 -9.72 11.24
N ARG A 143 12.34 -10.56 10.86
CA ARG A 143 11.92 -11.72 11.66
C ARG A 143 11.82 -12.97 10.79
N TRP A 144 12.29 -14.09 11.33
CA TRP A 144 12.06 -15.43 10.82
C TRP A 144 11.71 -16.34 12.00
N MET A 145 10.50 -16.88 12.00
CA MET A 145 9.91 -17.58 13.16
C MET A 145 10.07 -16.77 14.46
N ILE A 146 10.78 -17.30 15.46
CA ILE A 146 11.04 -16.65 16.75
C ILE A 146 12.29 -15.77 16.75
N VAL A 147 13.10 -15.81 15.69
CA VAL A 147 14.35 -15.05 15.58
C VAL A 147 14.03 -13.66 15.01
N SER A 148 14.44 -12.60 15.72
CA SER A 148 14.47 -11.24 15.21
C SER A 148 15.91 -10.77 14.99
N SER A 149 16.14 -9.94 13.98
CA SER A 149 17.39 -9.22 13.78
C SER A 149 17.10 -7.74 13.48
N PRO A 150 17.78 -6.79 14.13
CA PRO A 150 17.70 -5.40 13.70
C PRO A 150 18.26 -5.28 12.28
N ALA A 151 17.74 -4.34 11.50
CA ALA A 151 18.23 -4.07 10.16
C ALA A 151 18.21 -2.57 9.91
N THR A 152 19.29 -2.08 9.30
CA THR A 152 19.38 -0.71 8.78
C THR A 152 19.61 -0.75 7.27
N VAL A 153 18.98 0.18 6.55
CA VAL A 153 19.11 0.30 5.11
C VAL A 153 19.26 1.77 4.75
N ASP A 154 20.39 2.12 4.15
CA ASP A 154 20.63 3.42 3.57
C ASP A 154 20.36 3.38 2.07
N ILE A 155 19.54 4.31 1.59
CA ILE A 155 19.13 4.36 0.17
C ILE A 155 19.45 5.73 -0.39
N ALA A 156 20.24 5.75 -1.46
CA ALA A 156 20.44 6.90 -2.33
C ALA A 156 19.73 6.65 -3.67
N VAL A 157 19.00 7.65 -4.16
CA VAL A 157 18.23 7.54 -5.40
C VAL A 157 18.74 8.56 -6.41
N GLN A 158 19.03 8.07 -7.61
CA GLN A 158 19.46 8.89 -8.75
C GLN A 158 18.61 8.52 -9.97
N GLY A 159 17.62 9.36 -10.27
CA GLY A 159 16.61 9.07 -11.29
C GLY A 159 15.88 7.76 -11.01
N SER A 160 15.90 6.84 -11.99
CA SER A 160 15.30 5.50 -11.88
C SER A 160 16.16 4.47 -11.14
N SER A 161 17.39 4.81 -10.75
CA SER A 161 18.31 3.92 -10.06
C SER A 161 18.35 4.19 -8.56
N ALA A 162 18.44 3.12 -7.78
CA ALA A 162 18.75 3.17 -6.36
C ALA A 162 20.09 2.49 -6.11
N ARG A 163 20.89 3.10 -5.27
CA ARG A 163 22.06 2.48 -4.65
C ARG A 163 21.86 2.53 -3.15
N GLY A 164 22.39 1.55 -2.45
CA GLY A 164 22.23 1.55 -1.02
C GLY A 164 23.05 0.48 -0.36
N THR A 165 22.95 0.51 0.95
CA THR A 165 23.67 -0.37 1.83
C THR A 165 22.69 -0.91 2.84
N TRP A 166 22.61 -2.23 2.96
CA TRP A 166 21.87 -2.89 4.02
C TRP A 166 22.86 -3.48 5.02
N VAL A 167 22.60 -3.24 6.32
CA VAL A 167 23.36 -3.84 7.41
C VAL A 167 22.44 -4.76 8.21
N ASP A 168 22.86 -6.01 8.37
CA ASP A 168 22.27 -6.91 9.36
C ASP A 168 22.81 -6.54 10.75
N GLY A 169 21.93 -6.10 11.64
CA GLY A 169 22.31 -5.60 12.95
C GLY A 169 22.80 -6.68 13.93
N LYS A 170 22.70 -7.98 13.59
CA LYS A 170 23.33 -9.06 14.39
C LYS A 170 24.72 -9.42 13.91
N SER A 171 24.90 -9.59 12.60
CA SER A 171 26.17 -10.00 12.01
C SER A 171 27.07 -8.83 11.63
N HIS A 172 26.54 -7.60 11.66
CA HIS A 172 27.16 -6.37 11.15
C HIS A 172 27.61 -6.47 9.68
N VAL A 173 27.08 -7.45 8.95
CA VAL A 173 27.38 -7.65 7.53
C VAL A 173 26.76 -6.54 6.74
N THR A 174 27.60 -5.91 5.94
CA THR A 174 27.24 -4.78 5.09
C THR A 174 27.12 -5.27 3.65
N THR A 175 25.92 -5.17 3.07
CA THR A 175 25.66 -5.55 1.69
C THR A 175 25.33 -4.30 0.89
N ASN A 176 26.18 -4.00 -0.10
CA ASN A 176 25.90 -2.94 -1.06
C ASN A 176 25.03 -3.47 -2.18
N PHE A 177 24.04 -2.68 -2.60
CA PHE A 177 23.21 -3.00 -3.75
C PHE A 177 23.09 -1.82 -4.70
N SER A 178 22.92 -2.15 -5.97
CA SER A 178 22.48 -1.22 -6.99
C SER A 178 21.37 -1.88 -7.80
N THR A 179 20.27 -1.16 -7.98
CA THR A 179 19.12 -1.67 -8.72
C THR A 179 18.31 -0.54 -9.32
N THR A 180 17.35 -0.91 -10.15
CA THR A 180 16.34 0.02 -10.69
C THR A 180 15.12 -0.01 -9.80
N ILE A 181 14.62 1.17 -9.43
CA ILE A 181 13.35 1.28 -8.72
C ILE A 181 12.23 0.97 -9.70
N ARG A 182 11.39 -0.01 -9.34
CA ARG A 182 10.19 -0.34 -10.12
C ARG A 182 8.96 -0.02 -9.26
N ARG A 183 8.29 1.08 -9.57
CA ARG A 183 7.13 1.62 -8.82
C ARG A 183 7.52 2.02 -7.40
N ASN A 184 7.16 1.21 -6.40
CA ASN A 184 7.49 1.36 -4.99
C ASN A 184 8.32 0.18 -4.46
N ARG A 185 8.95 -0.57 -5.37
CA ARG A 185 9.69 -1.78 -5.04
C ARG A 185 11.14 -1.67 -5.50
N LEU A 186 12.02 -2.03 -4.58
CA LEU A 186 13.45 -2.19 -4.80
C LEU A 186 13.76 -3.68 -4.64
N SER A 187 14.32 -4.30 -5.67
CA SER A 187 14.73 -5.71 -5.63
C SER A 187 16.21 -5.80 -5.99
N PHE A 188 17.00 -6.47 -5.16
CA PHE A 188 18.43 -6.66 -5.39
C PHE A 188 18.83 -8.09 -5.06
N SER A 189 19.91 -8.53 -5.67
CA SER A 189 20.49 -9.85 -5.43
C SER A 189 21.86 -9.67 -4.82
N PHE A 190 22.24 -10.57 -3.92
CA PHE A 190 23.55 -10.56 -3.27
C PHE A 190 23.95 -11.99 -2.93
N THR A 191 25.22 -12.18 -2.57
CA THR A 191 25.72 -13.46 -2.07
C THR A 191 25.79 -13.38 -0.55
N ASP A 192 25.18 -14.33 0.15
CA ASP A 192 25.22 -14.37 1.61
C ASP A 192 26.61 -14.82 2.13
N GLN A 193 26.79 -14.83 3.44
CA GLN A 193 28.06 -15.27 4.07
C GLN A 193 28.42 -16.74 3.78
N SER A 194 27.44 -17.56 3.40
CA SER A 194 27.68 -18.96 3.02
C SER A 194 28.11 -19.12 1.56
N GLY A 195 28.14 -18.04 0.78
CA GLY A 195 28.41 -18.08 -0.65
C GLY A 195 27.16 -18.36 -1.50
N ALA A 196 25.97 -18.43 -0.89
CA ALA A 196 24.74 -18.76 -1.59
C ALA A 196 24.06 -17.51 -2.18
N PRO A 197 23.44 -17.62 -3.38
CA PRO A 197 22.70 -16.52 -3.97
C PRO A 197 21.44 -16.22 -3.14
N SER A 198 21.26 -14.94 -2.83
CA SER A 198 20.18 -14.43 -1.99
C SER A 198 19.53 -13.21 -2.64
N GLN A 199 18.30 -12.90 -2.22
CA GLN A 199 17.51 -11.79 -2.73
C GLN A 199 16.99 -10.89 -1.61
N GLY A 200 17.14 -9.58 -1.78
CA GLY A 200 16.53 -8.56 -0.96
C GLY A 200 15.41 -7.85 -1.72
N VAL A 201 14.27 -7.62 -1.05
CA VAL A 201 13.12 -6.91 -1.61
C VAL A 201 12.57 -5.92 -0.59
N ILE A 202 12.59 -4.64 -0.94
CA ILE A 202 11.98 -3.56 -0.16
C ILE A 202 10.75 -3.06 -0.91
N VAL A 203 9.62 -2.97 -0.20
CA VAL A 203 8.36 -2.42 -0.72
C VAL A 203 7.95 -1.22 0.13
N PHE A 204 8.00 -0.02 -0.45
CA PHE A 204 7.62 1.22 0.20
C PHE A 204 6.09 1.31 0.29
N GLN A 205 5.58 1.47 1.51
CA GLN A 205 4.15 1.61 1.80
C GLN A 205 3.77 3.10 1.94
N SER A 206 4.68 3.92 2.44
CA SER A 206 4.57 5.38 2.51
C SER A 206 5.97 6.01 2.57
N ASN A 207 6.05 7.34 2.66
CA ASN A 207 7.33 8.04 2.80
C ASN A 207 8.15 7.60 4.03
N ASN A 208 7.49 7.08 5.08
CA ASN A 208 8.14 6.72 6.35
C ASN A 208 7.88 5.26 6.75
N ALA A 209 7.38 4.42 5.84
CA ALA A 209 7.10 3.01 6.13
C ALA A 209 7.41 2.13 4.92
N ALA A 210 8.15 1.05 5.16
CA ALA A 210 8.43 0.02 4.15
C ALA A 210 8.36 -1.38 4.76
N THR A 211 8.16 -2.39 3.91
CA THR A 211 8.38 -3.79 4.28
C THR A 211 9.65 -4.27 3.61
N PHE A 212 10.49 -4.97 4.36
CA PHE A 212 11.72 -5.54 3.85
C PHE A 212 11.68 -7.05 3.98
N LYS A 213 12.06 -7.72 2.90
CA LYS A 213 12.21 -9.16 2.81
C LYS A 213 13.61 -9.51 2.36
N VAL A 214 14.19 -10.51 3.00
CA VAL A 214 15.46 -11.11 2.60
C VAL A 214 15.26 -12.61 2.53
N SER A 215 15.58 -13.22 1.39
CA SER A 215 15.50 -14.66 1.20
C SER A 215 16.84 -15.22 0.71
N GLY A 216 17.27 -16.33 1.30
CA GLY A 216 18.55 -16.98 1.00
C GLY A 216 18.64 -18.31 1.70
N SER A 217 19.25 -19.32 1.07
CA SER A 217 19.52 -20.62 1.70
C SER A 217 18.30 -21.29 2.35
N GLY A 218 17.11 -21.10 1.76
CA GLY A 218 15.84 -21.67 2.25
C GLY A 218 15.18 -20.90 3.41
N ILE A 219 15.76 -19.79 3.85
CA ILE A 219 15.26 -18.95 4.94
C ILE A 219 14.70 -17.65 4.38
N GLU A 220 13.53 -17.21 4.87
CA GLU A 220 12.95 -15.89 4.56
C GLU A 220 12.78 -15.08 5.84
N PHE A 221 13.49 -13.96 5.90
CA PHE A 221 13.28 -12.92 6.90
C PHE A 221 12.34 -11.85 6.37
N VAL A 222 11.35 -11.46 7.17
CA VAL A 222 10.41 -10.37 6.83
C VAL A 222 10.33 -9.38 7.97
N GLY A 223 10.36 -8.10 7.66
CA GLY A 223 10.29 -7.03 8.64
C GLY A 223 9.65 -5.76 8.11
N LYS A 224 9.38 -4.85 9.04
CA LYS A 224 8.96 -3.49 8.72
C LYS A 224 10.15 -2.55 8.96
N LEU A 225 10.33 -1.60 8.06
CA LEU A 225 11.29 -0.52 8.18
C LEU A 225 10.53 0.80 8.36
N ARG A 226 11.13 1.70 9.13
CA ARG A 226 10.71 3.09 9.33
C ARG A 226 11.84 3.99 8.87
N LYS A 227 11.47 5.11 8.26
CA LYS A 227 12.43 6.12 7.86
C LYS A 227 12.72 7.01 9.07
N GLU A 228 14.00 7.28 9.31
CA GLU A 228 14.47 8.24 10.31
C GLU A 228 14.58 9.66 9.72
#